data_AF-A0A224A0Y7-F1
#
_entry.id   AF-A0A224A0Y7-F1
#
_cell.length_a   1.000
_cell.length_b   1.000
_cell.length_c   1.000
_cell.angle_alpha   90.00
_cell.angle_beta   90.00
_cell.angle_gamma   90.00
#
_symmetry.space_group_name_H-M   'P 1'
#
loop_
_entity.id
_entity.type
_entity.pdbx_description
1 polymer ?
#
loop_
_entity_poly.entity_id
_entity_poly.type
_entity_poly.pdbx_seq_one_letter_code
_entity_poly.pdbx_strand_id
1 'polypeptide(L)'
;DVQPGVDIVIGAGTEIIAGEGMIVTAGGTDATTCTPGPWHIHRMLQAADAFAMNIGLLGKGNASLRNPLREQVAAGVMGLKL
;
A
#
# COMPACT_ATOMS: atom_id res chain seq x y z
N ASP A 1 -10.09 5.41 -19.51
CA ASP A 1 -9.60 4.48 -18.48
C ASP A 1 -10.03 5.01 -17.12
N VAL A 2 -11.31 4.80 -16.81
CA VAL A 2 -11.91 5.09 -15.50
C VAL A 2 -12.91 3.97 -15.27
N GLN A 3 -12.82 3.28 -14.15
CA GLN A 3 -13.80 2.27 -13.79
C GLN A 3 -15.09 2.98 -13.33
N PRO A 4 -16.27 2.61 -13.84
CA PRO A 4 -17.53 3.21 -13.39
C PRO A 4 -17.73 3.02 -11.88
N GLY A 5 -18.01 4.10 -11.15
CA GLY A 5 -18.24 4.06 -9.70
C GLY A 5 -16.97 4.13 -8.82
N VAL A 6 -15.81 4.39 -9.41
CA VAL A 6 -14.55 4.61 -8.68
C VAL A 6 -14.23 6.12 -8.66
N ASP A 7 -14.70 6.81 -7.62
CA ASP A 7 -14.52 8.26 -7.42
C ASP A 7 -13.48 8.56 -6.31
N ILE A 8 -12.36 7.84 -6.30
CA ILE A 8 -11.35 7.99 -5.24
C ILE A 8 -10.58 9.32 -5.41
N VAL A 9 -10.56 10.14 -4.36
CA VAL A 9 -9.73 11.35 -4.33
C VAL A 9 -8.30 10.94 -3.97
N ILE A 10 -7.40 10.97 -4.96
CA ILE A 10 -5.98 10.75 -4.74
C ILE A 10 -5.33 12.10 -4.46
N GLY A 11 -4.85 12.30 -3.23
CA GLY A 11 -4.09 13.50 -2.89
C GLY A 11 -2.74 13.51 -3.61
N ALA A 12 -2.14 14.69 -3.79
CA ALA A 12 -0.81 14.82 -4.39
C ALA A 12 0.29 14.02 -3.67
N GLY A 13 -0.01 13.57 -2.44
CA GLY A 13 0.79 12.76 -1.52
C GLY A 13 0.79 11.24 -1.74
N THR A 14 0.03 10.73 -2.72
CA THR A 14 -0.33 9.30 -2.79
C THR A 14 -0.07 8.73 -4.18
N GLU A 15 0.89 7.80 -4.25
CA GLU A 15 1.17 7.05 -5.47
C GLU A 15 0.34 5.75 -5.49
N ILE A 16 -0.38 5.54 -6.60
CA ILE A 16 -1.21 4.36 -6.87
C ILE A 16 -0.68 3.64 -8.12
N ILE A 17 -0.35 2.36 -8.00
CA ILE A 17 -0.08 1.51 -9.17
C ILE A 17 -1.31 0.63 -9.42
N ALA A 18 -2.02 0.85 -10.52
CA ALA A 18 -3.08 -0.07 -10.96
C ALA A 18 -2.48 -1.19 -11.83
N GLY A 19 -2.84 -2.45 -11.56
CA GLY A 19 -2.41 -3.62 -12.35
C GLY A 19 -3.39 -4.78 -12.17
N GLU A 20 -3.71 -5.48 -13.28
CA GLU A 20 -4.58 -6.69 -13.29
C GLU A 20 -5.92 -6.53 -12.55
N GLY A 21 -6.57 -5.37 -12.63
CA GLY A 21 -7.84 -5.10 -11.95
C GLY A 21 -7.72 -4.84 -10.44
N MET A 22 -6.50 -4.59 -9.94
CA MET A 22 -6.23 -4.25 -8.53
C MET A 22 -5.52 -2.90 -8.41
N ILE A 23 -5.70 -2.23 -7.27
CA ILE A 23 -4.88 -1.10 -6.84
C ILE A 23 -3.77 -1.63 -5.93
N VAL A 24 -2.53 -1.61 -6.45
CA VAL A 24 -1.31 -1.96 -5.73
C VAL A 24 -0.71 -0.66 -5.18
N THR A 25 -0.87 -0.50 -3.88
CA THR A 25 -0.43 0.58 -2.98
C THR A 25 -1.22 1.88 -3.04
N ALA A 26 -1.71 2.31 -1.87
CA ALA A 26 -1.88 3.70 -1.50
C ALA A 26 -0.74 4.08 -0.54
N GLY A 27 0.46 4.31 -1.09
CA GLY A 27 1.63 4.67 -0.29
C GLY A 27 1.59 6.16 0.07
N GLY A 28 1.67 6.49 1.37
CA GLY A 28 1.62 7.88 1.88
C GLY A 28 2.91 8.69 1.75
N THR A 29 3.80 8.36 0.82
CA THR A 29 5.09 9.06 0.62
C THR A 29 5.41 9.26 -0.87
N ASP A 30 5.57 10.51 -1.29
CA ASP A 30 5.78 10.95 -2.69
C ASP A 30 7.02 10.40 -3.40
N ALA A 31 7.91 9.71 -2.68
CA ALA A 31 9.15 9.17 -3.23
C ALA A 31 9.09 7.67 -3.48
N THR A 32 8.23 6.92 -2.76
CA THR A 32 8.23 5.47 -2.80
C THR A 32 6.85 4.88 -2.51
N THR A 33 6.47 3.85 -3.27
CA THR A 33 5.32 2.99 -3.02
C THR A 33 5.53 2.04 -1.82
N CYS A 34 5.86 2.57 -0.65
CA CYS A 34 6.03 1.82 0.60
C CYS A 34 5.04 2.28 1.67
N THR A 35 4.48 1.34 2.42
CA THR A 35 3.78 1.55 3.70
C THR A 35 4.67 1.04 4.83
N PRO A 36 5.62 1.85 5.35
CA PRO A 36 6.68 1.36 6.23
C PRO A 36 6.16 1.03 7.63
N GLY A 37 6.36 -0.21 8.05
CA GLY A 37 6.16 -0.66 9.43
C GLY A 37 4.71 -1.03 9.81
N PRO A 38 4.53 -1.90 10.83
CA PRO A 38 3.22 -2.52 11.13
C PRO A 38 2.09 -1.53 11.41
N TRP A 39 2.37 -0.44 12.12
CA TRP A 39 1.34 0.54 12.49
C TRP A 39 0.72 1.20 11.27
N HIS A 40 1.55 1.65 10.32
CA HIS A 40 1.08 2.27 9.08
C HIS A 40 0.32 1.25 8.21
N ILE A 41 0.80 0.01 8.15
CA ILE A 41 0.14 -1.06 7.42
C ILE A 41 -1.28 -1.30 7.96
N HIS A 42 -1.44 -1.47 9.27
CA HIS A 42 -2.77 -1.66 9.85
C HIS A 42 -3.70 -0.47 9.65
N ARG A 43 -3.20 0.77 9.72
CA ARG A 43 -4.01 1.97 9.47
C ARG A 43 -4.45 2.09 8.02
N MET A 44 -3.57 1.73 7.09
CA MET A 44 -3.91 1.74 5.66
C MET A 44 -4.87 0.61 5.30
N LEU A 45 -4.75 -0.57 5.90
CA LEU A 45 -5.73 -1.65 5.71
C LEU A 45 -7.12 -1.24 6.24
N GLN A 46 -7.20 -0.61 7.41
CA GLN A 46 -8.45 -0.07 7.93
C GLN A 46 -9.06 1.00 7.02
N ALA A 47 -8.22 1.85 6.41
CA ALA A 47 -8.68 2.84 5.44
C ALA A 47 -9.11 2.17 4.12
N ALA A 48 -8.47 1.07 3.72
CA ALA A 48 -8.78 0.32 2.50
C ALA A 48 -10.18 -0.31 2.54
N ASP A 49 -10.67 -0.70 3.73
CA ASP A 49 -12.02 -1.26 3.92
C ASP A 49 -13.15 -0.31 3.46
N ALA A 50 -12.88 1.00 3.33
CA ALA A 50 -13.85 1.97 2.84
C ALA A 50 -14.07 1.92 1.32
N PHE A 51 -13.21 1.21 0.58
CA PHE A 51 -13.26 1.16 -0.88
C PHE A 51 -13.74 -0.21 -1.36
N ALA A 52 -14.70 -0.20 -2.29
CA ALA A 52 -15.17 -1.39 -2.98
C ALA A 52 -14.18 -1.85 -4.08
N MET A 53 -12.89 -1.95 -3.73
CA MET A 53 -11.80 -2.30 -4.63
C MET A 53 -10.83 -3.27 -3.97
N ASN A 54 -10.18 -4.10 -4.78
CA ASN A 54 -9.08 -4.94 -4.31
C ASN A 54 -7.84 -4.06 -4.13
N ILE A 55 -7.44 -3.81 -2.88
CA ILE A 55 -6.29 -2.97 -2.53
C ILE A 55 -5.21 -3.83 -1.86
N GLY A 56 -3.99 -3.75 -2.39
CA GLY A 56 -2.79 -4.35 -1.80
C GLY A 56 -1.78 -3.31 -1.33
N LEU A 57 -1.01 -3.60 -0.28
CA LEU A 57 0.04 -2.71 0.25
C LEU A 57 1.43 -3.33 0.07
N LEU A 58 2.44 -2.51 -0.26
CA LEU A 58 3.85 -2.92 -0.28
C LEU A 58 4.56 -2.33 0.93
N GLY A 59 5.39 -3.13 1.60
CA GLY A 59 6.26 -2.67 2.70
C GLY A 59 7.59 -2.12 2.20
N LYS A 60 8.35 -1.50 3.11
CA LYS A 60 9.73 -1.06 2.83
C LYS A 60 10.68 -2.25 2.85
N GLY A 61 11.34 -2.50 1.73
CA GLY A 61 12.31 -3.59 1.54
C GLY A 61 13.73 -3.26 1.98
N ASN A 62 14.05 -1.99 2.23
CA ASN A 62 15.39 -1.58 2.64
C ASN A 62 15.59 -1.70 4.16
N ALA A 63 16.16 -2.81 4.60
CA ALA A 63 16.66 -3.03 5.95
C ALA A 63 17.85 -4.02 5.94
N SER A 64 18.87 -3.77 6.76
CA SER A 64 20.03 -4.66 6.89
C SER A 64 19.72 -5.95 7.66
N LEU A 65 18.61 -5.96 8.40
CA LEU A 65 18.16 -7.10 9.21
C LEU A 65 16.85 -7.65 8.65
N ARG A 66 16.64 -8.96 8.81
CA ARG A 66 15.42 -9.63 8.32
C ARG A 66 14.18 -9.35 9.17
N ASN A 67 14.35 -9.06 10.46
CA ASN A 67 13.22 -8.91 11.39
C ASN A 67 12.29 -7.73 11.01
N PRO A 68 12.82 -6.53 10.70
CA PRO A 68 11.98 -5.42 10.23
C PRO A 68 11.25 -5.67 8.90
N LEU A 69 11.73 -6.61 8.08
CA LEU A 69 11.03 -7.00 6.84
C LEU A 69 9.91 -8.00 7.16
N ARG A 70 10.18 -8.96 8.04
CA ARG A 70 9.22 -9.99 8.45
C ARG A 70 8.01 -9.42 9.20
N GLU A 71 8.22 -8.42 10.05
CA GLU A 71 7.10 -7.77 10.75
C GLU A 71 6.13 -7.09 9.80
N GLN A 72 6.62 -6.52 8.69
CA GLN A 72 5.77 -5.89 7.68
C GLN A 72 4.95 -6.93 6.93
N VAL A 73 5.56 -8.07 6.55
CA VAL A 73 4.85 -9.20 5.95
C VAL A 73 3.78 -9.74 6.90
N ALA A 74 4.12 -9.93 8.18
CA ALA A 74 3.16 -10.37 9.20
C ALA A 74 2.03 -9.35 9.42
N ALA A 75 2.28 -8.06 9.22
CA ALA A 75 1.27 -7.01 9.33
C ALA A 75 0.32 -6.93 8.12
N GLY A 76 0.64 -7.59 6.99
CA GLY A 76 -0.28 -7.77 5.86
C GLY A 76 0.14 -7.17 4.52
N VAL A 77 1.42 -6.81 4.32
CA VAL A 77 1.87 -6.37 2.97
C VAL A 77 1.96 -7.55 1.99
N MET A 78 1.61 -7.31 0.73
CA MET A 78 1.69 -8.32 -0.34
C MET A 78 3.09 -8.45 -0.94
N GLY A 79 4.01 -7.54 -0.59
CA GLY A 79 5.37 -7.52 -1.11
C GLY A 79 6.21 -6.43 -0.46
N LEU A 80 7.48 -6.34 -0.87
CA LEU A 80 8.42 -5.32 -0.39
C LEU A 80 9.01 -4.57 -1.57
N LYS A 81 9.12 -3.25 -1.45
CA LYS A 81 9.73 -2.36 -2.43
C LYS A 81 11.14 -1.96 -1.98
N LEU A 82 12.13 -2.14 -2.85
CA LEU A 82 13.49 -1.60 -2.70
C LEU A 82 13.58 -0.19 -3.27
#